data_AF-A0A131YPP4-F1
#
_entry.id   AF-A0A131YPP4-F1
#
_cell.length_a   1.000
_cell.length_b   1.000
_cell.length_c   1.000
_cell.angle_alpha   90.00
_cell.angle_beta   90.00
_cell.angle_gamma   90.00
#
_symmetry.space_group_name_H-M   'P 1'
#
loop_
_entity.id
_entity.type
_entity.pdbx_description
1 polymer ?
#
loop_
_entity_poly.entity_id
_entity_poly.type
_entity_poly.pdbx_seq_one_letter_code
_entity_poly.pdbx_strand_id
1 'polypeptide(L)'
;MDFIVAASNLRAANYDIQPADRLASKLVAGRIIPAIATTTSLVAGLACLELYKLVQDHDRLELYKNSFVNLALPFVGFSEPLPPVKKKFRNRDFTFWNCIEVEGELTLAQLIEHFRLVHEVDVISLMEGARTLYDADTSYPQNRMNLDVSEIVELVSKAKIDSGKSALMLQVMAKDLNSGAEVEVPEVRYVLRR
;
A
#
# COMPACT_ATOMS: atom_id res chain seq x y z
N MET A 1 14.27 -28.61 16.35
CA MET A 1 12.90 -29.16 16.58
C MET A 1 12.83 -29.96 17.85
N ASP A 2 13.80 -30.83 18.13
CA ASP A 2 13.69 -31.76 19.26
C ASP A 2 13.66 -31.05 20.62
N PHE A 3 14.40 -29.94 20.76
CA PHE A 3 14.28 -29.04 21.92
C PHE A 3 12.87 -28.46 22.08
N ILE A 4 12.26 -27.97 21.00
CA ILE A 4 10.93 -27.33 21.03
C ILE A 4 9.87 -28.36 21.45
N VAL A 5 9.91 -29.57 20.88
CA VAL A 5 8.97 -30.65 21.22
C VAL A 5 9.13 -31.06 22.69
N ALA A 6 10.36 -31.30 23.14
CA ALA A 6 10.63 -31.69 24.52
C ALA A 6 10.22 -30.60 25.53
N ALA A 7 10.61 -29.35 25.30
CA ALA A 7 10.25 -28.23 26.16
C ALA A 7 8.73 -27.98 26.20
N SER A 8 8.06 -28.05 25.04
CA SER A 8 6.61 -27.89 24.93
C SER A 8 5.87 -29.00 25.67
N ASN A 9 6.29 -30.26 25.50
CA ASN A 9 5.64 -31.40 26.14
C ASN A 9 5.88 -31.46 27.65
N LEU A 10 7.09 -31.08 28.12
CA LEU A 10 7.36 -30.92 29.55
C LEU A 10 6.45 -29.83 30.17
N ARG A 11 6.28 -28.71 29.47
CA ARG A 11 5.33 -27.67 29.91
C ARG A 11 3.89 -28.17 29.88
N ALA A 12 3.50 -28.91 28.85
CA ALA A 12 2.14 -29.45 28.71
C ALA A 12 1.80 -30.38 29.90
N ALA A 13 2.75 -31.22 30.32
CA ALA A 13 2.59 -32.09 31.48
C ALA A 13 2.36 -31.33 32.80
N ASN A 14 2.92 -30.14 32.96
CA ASN A 14 2.69 -29.32 34.16
C ASN A 14 1.27 -28.76 34.28
N TYR A 15 0.52 -28.70 33.18
CA TYR A 15 -0.83 -28.13 33.10
C TYR A 15 -1.88 -29.15 32.62
N ASP A 16 -1.57 -30.45 32.68
CA ASP A 16 -2.43 -31.54 32.18
C ASP A 16 -2.90 -31.37 30.72
N ILE A 17 -2.08 -30.71 29.89
CA ILE A 17 -2.32 -30.56 28.44
C ILE A 17 -1.75 -31.79 27.72
N GLN A 18 -2.51 -32.31 26.74
CA GLN A 18 -2.06 -33.46 25.94
C GLN A 18 -0.76 -33.12 25.17
N PRO A 19 0.28 -33.97 25.24
CA PRO A 19 1.54 -33.74 24.55
C PRO A 19 1.34 -33.84 23.03
N ALA A 20 2.06 -33.01 22.28
CA ALA A 20 2.03 -32.99 20.83
C ALA A 20 3.17 -33.81 20.23
N ASP A 21 2.93 -34.43 19.08
CA ASP A 21 3.95 -35.15 18.35
C ASP A 21 4.90 -34.18 17.61
N ARG A 22 6.00 -34.73 17.08
CA ARG A 22 7.01 -33.93 16.40
C ARG A 22 6.46 -33.25 15.14
N LEU A 23 5.53 -33.88 14.40
CA LEU A 23 4.98 -33.30 13.18
C LEU A 23 4.01 -32.16 13.49
N ALA A 24 3.07 -32.32 14.45
CA ALA A 24 2.18 -31.23 14.84
C ALA A 24 2.97 -30.06 15.45
N SER A 25 3.98 -30.35 16.28
CA SER A 25 4.87 -29.32 16.81
C SER A 25 5.64 -28.59 15.71
N LYS A 26 6.06 -29.30 14.65
CA LYS A 26 6.72 -28.70 13.48
C LYS A 26 5.77 -27.83 12.66
N LEU A 27 4.53 -28.29 12.47
CA LEU A 27 3.50 -27.54 11.76
C LEU A 27 3.26 -26.18 12.44
N VAL A 28 3.07 -26.19 13.76
CA VAL A 28 2.77 -24.98 14.54
C VAL A 28 4.01 -24.11 14.73
N ALA A 29 5.12 -24.66 15.25
CA ALA A 29 6.33 -23.88 15.54
C ALA A 29 7.01 -23.36 14.26
N GLY A 30 6.93 -24.13 13.18
CA GLY A 30 7.48 -23.76 11.88
C GLY A 30 6.55 -22.86 11.06
N ARG A 31 5.34 -22.56 11.54
CA ARG A 31 4.31 -21.79 10.80
C ARG A 31 4.11 -22.33 9.37
N ILE A 32 4.10 -23.66 9.23
CA ILE A 32 4.02 -24.31 7.92
C ILE A 32 2.60 -24.15 7.38
N ILE A 33 2.48 -23.57 6.19
CA ILE A 33 1.21 -23.46 5.46
C ILE A 33 1.01 -24.76 4.67
N PRO A 34 -0.06 -25.54 4.92
CA PRO A 34 -0.35 -26.75 4.16
C PRO A 34 -0.59 -26.43 2.69
N ALA A 35 0.02 -27.19 1.79
CA ALA A 35 -0.14 -27.04 0.35
C ALA A 35 -0.17 -28.39 -0.35
N ILE A 36 -0.98 -28.49 -1.40
CA ILE A 36 -1.09 -29.67 -2.27
C ILE A 36 -1.27 -29.22 -3.72
N ALA A 37 -0.68 -29.97 -4.65
CA ALA A 37 -0.63 -29.60 -6.06
C ALA A 37 -2.02 -29.47 -6.72
N THR A 38 -3.02 -30.18 -6.21
CA THR A 38 -4.40 -30.13 -6.75
C THR A 38 -5.01 -28.75 -6.61
N THR A 39 -4.96 -28.14 -5.41
CA THR A 39 -5.46 -26.78 -5.16
C THR A 39 -4.63 -25.75 -5.93
N THR A 40 -3.31 -25.91 -6.00
CA THR A 40 -2.43 -25.00 -6.76
C THR A 40 -2.76 -25.02 -8.25
N SER A 41 -2.93 -26.20 -8.84
CA SER A 41 -3.23 -26.33 -10.28
C SER A 41 -4.60 -25.75 -10.62
N LEU A 42 -5.59 -25.96 -9.74
CA LEU A 42 -6.93 -25.40 -9.92
C LEU A 42 -6.91 -23.87 -9.87
N VAL A 43 -6.30 -23.28 -8.82
CA VAL A 43 -6.25 -21.82 -8.67
C VAL A 43 -5.45 -21.16 -9.80
N ALA A 44 -4.35 -21.79 -10.24
CA ALA A 44 -3.59 -21.31 -11.40
C ALA A 44 -4.42 -21.33 -12.69
N GLY A 45 -5.19 -22.41 -12.93
CA GLY A 45 -6.10 -22.50 -14.07
C GLY A 45 -7.15 -21.39 -14.07
N LEU A 46 -7.76 -21.10 -12.91
CA LEU A 46 -8.73 -20.00 -12.78
C LEU A 46 -8.09 -18.63 -13.03
N ALA A 47 -6.86 -18.40 -12.53
CA ALA A 47 -6.13 -17.16 -12.80
C ALA A 47 -5.83 -16.98 -14.30
N CYS A 48 -5.47 -18.05 -15.02
CA CYS A 48 -5.28 -18.01 -16.46
C CYS A 48 -6.56 -17.67 -17.24
N LEU A 49 -7.74 -18.01 -16.72
CA LEU A 49 -9.02 -17.61 -17.34
C LEU A 49 -9.26 -16.10 -17.22
N GLU A 50 -8.93 -15.49 -16.07
CA GLU A 50 -9.00 -14.03 -15.90
C GLU A 50 -7.96 -13.31 -16.77
N LEU A 51 -6.79 -13.93 -16.99
CA LEU A 51 -5.75 -13.39 -17.88
C LEU A 51 -6.26 -13.17 -19.32
N TYR A 52 -7.10 -14.07 -19.86
CA TYR A 52 -7.68 -13.87 -21.19
C TYR A 52 -8.53 -12.60 -21.26
N LYS A 53 -9.25 -12.26 -20.19
CA LYS A 53 -10.10 -11.06 -20.13
C LYS A 53 -9.24 -9.79 -20.17
N LEU A 54 -8.12 -9.80 -19.45
CA LEU A 54 -7.13 -8.71 -19.46
C LEU A 54 -6.48 -8.53 -20.83
N VAL A 55 -6.07 -9.61 -21.49
CA VAL A 55 -5.43 -9.55 -22.83
C VAL A 55 -6.40 -9.04 -23.90
N GLN A 56 -7.70 -9.30 -23.71
CA GLN A 56 -8.77 -8.80 -24.59
C GLN A 56 -9.24 -7.38 -24.24
N ASP A 57 -8.60 -6.71 -23.27
CA ASP A 57 -8.87 -5.33 -22.84
C ASP A 57 -10.34 -5.08 -22.43
N HIS A 58 -10.92 -6.03 -21.69
CA HIS A 58 -12.27 -5.87 -21.15
C HIS A 58 -12.30 -4.82 -20.04
N ASP A 59 -13.18 -3.83 -20.19
CA ASP A 59 -13.41 -2.72 -19.24
C ASP A 59 -14.60 -2.96 -18.28
N ARG A 60 -15.44 -3.96 -18.57
CA ARG A 60 -16.63 -4.29 -17.78
C ARG A 60 -16.30 -5.16 -16.57
N LEU A 61 -16.51 -4.60 -15.38
CA LEU A 61 -16.26 -5.27 -14.09
C LEU A 61 -17.02 -6.60 -13.93
N GLU A 62 -18.26 -6.65 -14.42
CA GLU A 62 -19.16 -7.81 -14.38
C GLU A 62 -18.56 -9.09 -14.99
N LEU A 63 -17.63 -8.93 -15.95
CA LEU A 63 -16.98 -10.03 -16.64
C LEU A 63 -15.90 -10.68 -15.78
N TYR A 64 -15.27 -9.93 -14.87
CA TYR A 64 -14.25 -10.43 -13.97
C TYR A 64 -14.88 -11.23 -12.82
N LYS A 65 -14.18 -12.26 -12.35
CA LYS A 65 -14.66 -13.12 -11.27
C LYS A 65 -13.56 -13.41 -10.24
N ASN A 66 -13.80 -13.00 -9.01
CA ASN A 66 -13.06 -13.49 -7.86
C ASN A 66 -13.51 -14.93 -7.57
N SER A 67 -12.55 -15.84 -7.42
CA SER A 67 -12.81 -17.26 -7.25
C SER A 67 -12.48 -17.70 -5.82
N PHE A 68 -13.42 -18.37 -5.15
CA PHE A 68 -13.26 -18.94 -3.82
C PHE A 68 -13.43 -20.45 -3.91
N VAL A 69 -12.46 -21.21 -3.44
CA VAL A 69 -12.42 -22.67 -3.63
C VAL A 69 -12.13 -23.36 -2.31
N ASN A 70 -12.92 -24.39 -2.00
CA ASN A 70 -12.65 -25.33 -0.93
C ASN A 70 -12.93 -26.76 -1.39
N LEU A 71 -11.87 -27.46 -1.81
CA LEU A 71 -11.96 -28.82 -2.35
C LEU A 71 -12.31 -29.90 -1.30
N ALA A 72 -12.25 -29.59 0.00
CA ALA A 72 -12.71 -30.50 1.03
C ALA A 72 -14.26 -30.60 1.07
N LEU A 73 -14.95 -29.51 0.71
CA LEU A 73 -16.42 -29.43 0.60
C LEU A 73 -16.93 -29.42 -0.86
N PRO A 74 -16.10 -29.87 -1.80
CA PRO A 74 -16.18 -29.52 -3.24
C PRO A 74 -16.82 -28.17 -3.59
N PHE A 75 -16.51 -27.10 -2.85
CA PHE A 75 -17.12 -25.79 -3.03
C PHE A 75 -16.29 -24.92 -3.98
N VAL A 76 -16.98 -24.31 -4.95
CA VAL A 76 -16.44 -23.25 -5.80
C VAL A 76 -17.48 -22.13 -5.87
N GLY A 77 -17.10 -20.94 -5.41
CA GLY A 77 -17.92 -19.73 -5.45
C GLY A 77 -17.23 -18.67 -6.29
N PHE A 78 -18.03 -17.91 -7.05
CA PHE A 78 -17.54 -16.76 -7.80
C PHE A 78 -18.25 -15.50 -7.31
N SER A 79 -17.52 -14.41 -7.16
CA SER A 79 -18.09 -13.08 -6.93
C SER A 79 -17.54 -12.09 -7.93
N GLU A 80 -18.32 -11.05 -8.24
CA GLU A 80 -17.79 -9.90 -8.95
C GLU A 80 -16.76 -9.16 -8.05
N PRO A 81 -15.68 -8.61 -8.62
CA PRO A 81 -14.82 -7.69 -7.89
C PRO A 81 -15.60 -6.44 -7.46
N LEU A 82 -15.18 -5.83 -6.35
CA LEU A 82 -15.79 -4.59 -5.92
C LEU A 82 -15.31 -3.42 -6.78
N PRO A 83 -16.19 -2.48 -7.16
CA PRO A 83 -15.76 -1.27 -7.84
C PRO A 83 -14.84 -0.45 -6.92
N PRO A 84 -13.90 0.31 -7.49
CA PRO A 84 -13.01 1.15 -6.69
C PRO A 84 -13.81 2.20 -5.92
N VAL A 85 -13.44 2.43 -4.67
CA VAL A 85 -14.06 3.47 -3.83
C VAL A 85 -13.77 4.83 -4.45
N LYS A 86 -14.82 5.50 -4.91
CA LYS A 86 -14.72 6.86 -5.46
C LYS A 86 -14.77 7.85 -4.31
N LYS A 87 -13.75 8.70 -4.26
CA LYS A 87 -13.62 9.82 -3.33
C LYS A 87 -13.72 11.12 -4.11
N LYS A 88 -14.19 12.18 -3.46
CA LYS A 88 -14.31 13.50 -4.09
C LYS A 88 -13.15 14.37 -3.64
N PHE A 89 -12.41 14.87 -4.61
CA PHE A 89 -11.46 15.96 -4.42
C PHE A 89 -11.90 17.13 -5.30
N ARG A 90 -12.40 18.19 -4.67
CA ARG A 90 -13.00 19.33 -5.37
C ARG A 90 -14.16 18.87 -6.29
N ASN A 91 -14.10 19.27 -7.57
CA ASN A 91 -15.09 18.90 -8.60
C ASN A 91 -14.71 17.62 -9.36
N ARG A 92 -13.71 16.86 -8.90
CA ARG A 92 -13.27 15.62 -9.54
C ARG A 92 -13.44 14.43 -8.61
N ASP A 93 -14.00 13.36 -9.16
CA ASP A 93 -13.97 12.06 -8.51
C ASP A 93 -12.60 11.43 -8.76
N PHE A 94 -12.01 10.84 -7.73
CA PHE A 94 -10.77 10.08 -7.82
C PHE A 94 -10.90 8.75 -7.09
N THR A 95 -10.03 7.82 -7.44
CA THR A 95 -9.91 6.49 -6.83
C THR A 95 -8.45 6.25 -6.45
N PHE A 96 -8.17 5.11 -5.81
CA PHE A 96 -6.80 4.69 -5.51
C PHE A 96 -5.88 4.62 -6.74
N TRP A 97 -6.43 4.46 -7.95
CA TRP A 97 -5.65 4.38 -9.20
C TRP A 97 -5.25 5.74 -9.76
N ASN A 98 -5.78 6.83 -9.22
CA ASN A 98 -5.49 8.18 -9.69
C ASN A 98 -4.37 8.79 -8.85
N CYS A 99 -3.40 9.42 -9.52
CA CYS A 99 -2.37 10.22 -8.88
C CYS A 99 -2.33 11.63 -9.49
N ILE A 100 -1.87 12.60 -8.71
CA ILE A 100 -1.55 13.94 -9.20
C ILE A 100 -0.09 13.91 -9.65
N GLU A 101 0.15 14.08 -10.94
CA GLU A 101 1.52 14.17 -11.46
C GLU A 101 2.03 15.60 -11.30
N VAL A 102 3.21 15.75 -10.69
CA VAL A 102 3.90 17.02 -10.52
C VAL A 102 5.30 16.90 -11.10
N GLU A 103 5.64 17.75 -12.06
CA GLU A 103 6.97 17.79 -12.65
C GLU A 103 7.93 18.62 -11.77
N GLY A 104 9.03 18.00 -11.33
CA GLY A 104 10.12 18.68 -10.62
C GLY A 104 11.14 19.34 -11.54
N GLU A 105 12.18 20.01 -11.02
CA GLU A 105 12.49 20.24 -9.61
C GLU A 105 11.77 21.49 -9.07
N LEU A 106 10.93 21.30 -8.06
CA LEU A 106 10.25 22.36 -7.31
C LEU A 106 10.79 22.39 -5.90
N THR A 107 10.98 23.61 -5.38
CA THR A 107 11.23 23.79 -3.95
C THR A 107 9.99 23.41 -3.14
N LEU A 108 10.16 23.10 -1.86
CA LEU A 108 9.00 22.82 -0.99
C LEU A 108 8.00 23.99 -0.98
N ALA A 109 8.48 25.24 -0.96
CA ALA A 109 7.63 26.42 -1.04
C ALA A 109 6.85 26.49 -2.37
N GLN A 110 7.50 26.21 -3.49
CA GLN A 110 6.84 26.18 -4.81
C GLN A 110 5.82 25.03 -4.90
N LEU A 111 6.12 23.87 -4.32
CA LEU A 111 5.20 22.74 -4.29
C LEU A 111 3.95 23.09 -3.48
N ILE A 112 4.10 23.67 -2.28
CA ILE A 112 2.97 24.10 -1.44
C ILE A 112 2.14 25.16 -2.17
N GLU A 113 2.79 26.17 -2.76
CA GLU A 113 2.10 27.21 -3.52
C GLU A 113 1.39 26.66 -4.78
N HIS A 114 1.96 25.65 -5.44
CA HIS A 114 1.32 24.96 -6.55
C HIS A 114 0.01 24.28 -6.12
N PHE A 115 0.00 23.58 -4.97
CA PHE A 115 -1.23 23.01 -4.42
C PHE A 115 -2.25 24.08 -4.04
N ARG A 116 -1.79 25.22 -3.54
CA ARG A 116 -2.63 26.36 -3.19
C ARG A 116 -3.28 27.01 -4.42
N LEU A 117 -2.52 27.23 -5.49
CA LEU A 117 -2.99 27.91 -6.70
C LEU A 117 -3.81 27.00 -7.62
N VAL A 118 -3.36 25.76 -7.82
CA VAL A 118 -3.97 24.84 -8.82
C VAL A 118 -5.11 24.03 -8.21
N HIS A 119 -4.97 23.63 -6.95
CA HIS A 119 -5.93 22.75 -6.28
C HIS A 119 -6.73 23.45 -5.18
N GLU A 120 -6.44 24.73 -4.93
CA GLU A 120 -7.09 25.56 -3.90
C GLU A 120 -6.97 24.95 -2.49
N VAL A 121 -5.93 24.16 -2.20
CA VAL A 121 -5.76 23.50 -0.90
C VAL A 121 -4.50 23.97 -0.19
N ASP A 122 -4.60 24.13 1.14
CA ASP A 122 -3.46 24.41 2.00
C ASP A 122 -2.87 23.10 2.51
N VAL A 123 -1.63 22.81 2.13
CA VAL A 123 -0.91 21.60 2.56
C VAL A 123 -0.59 21.70 4.06
N ILE A 124 -1.06 20.73 4.84
CA ILE A 124 -0.77 20.59 6.28
C ILE A 124 0.48 19.75 6.46
N SER A 125 0.55 18.60 5.80
CA SER A 125 1.67 17.67 5.93
C SER A 125 1.97 16.97 4.61
N LEU A 126 3.25 16.74 4.37
CA LEU A 126 3.80 16.06 3.21
C LEU A 126 4.70 14.91 3.67
N MET A 127 4.44 13.70 3.18
CA MET A 127 5.18 12.50 3.57
C MET A 127 5.65 11.68 2.35
N GLU A 128 6.84 11.08 2.45
CA GLU A 128 7.33 10.04 1.54
C GLU A 128 7.38 8.71 2.29
N GLY A 129 6.43 7.82 1.99
CA GLY A 129 6.23 6.59 2.76
C GLY A 129 6.01 6.89 4.25
N ALA A 130 6.90 6.42 5.13
CA ALA A 130 6.83 6.66 6.57
C ALA A 130 7.57 7.94 7.04
N ARG A 131 8.10 8.75 6.12
CA ARG A 131 8.96 9.89 6.43
C ARG A 131 8.22 11.21 6.22
N THR A 132 8.14 12.03 7.26
CA THR A 132 7.58 13.38 7.17
C THR A 132 8.59 14.35 6.58
N LEU A 133 8.27 14.90 5.41
CA LEU A 133 9.08 15.93 4.74
C LEU A 133 8.71 17.32 5.27
N TYR A 134 7.42 17.56 5.43
CA TYR A 134 6.84 18.81 5.91
C TYR A 134 5.63 18.56 6.81
N ASP A 135 5.47 19.43 7.80
CA ASP A 135 4.31 19.50 8.69
C ASP A 135 4.16 20.96 9.14
N ALA A 136 2.95 21.48 9.10
CA ALA A 136 2.62 22.86 9.46
C ALA A 136 2.66 23.09 10.98
N ASP A 137 2.34 22.06 11.78
CA ASP A 137 2.27 22.18 13.25
C ASP A 137 3.63 22.00 13.93
N THR A 138 4.59 21.41 13.23
CA THR A 138 5.92 21.17 13.77
C THR A 138 6.85 22.34 13.43
N SER A 139 7.57 22.87 14.42
CA SER A 139 8.69 23.82 14.24
C SER A 139 9.90 23.13 13.59
N TYR A 140 9.74 22.60 12.38
CA TYR A 140 10.86 22.19 11.56
C TYR A 140 11.67 23.43 11.18
N PRO A 141 13.00 23.30 11.00
CA PRO A 141 13.84 24.44 10.64
C PRO A 141 13.30 25.07 9.36
N GLN A 142 12.97 26.37 9.42
CA GLN A 142 12.48 27.21 8.32
C GLN A 142 13.33 27.08 7.03
N ASN A 143 14.56 26.60 7.17
CA ASN A 143 15.50 26.33 6.09
C ASN A 143 15.04 25.26 5.08
N ARG A 144 14.04 24.42 5.38
CA ARG A 144 13.55 23.39 4.41
C ARG A 144 12.66 23.96 3.31
N MET A 145 12.09 25.15 3.48
CA MET A 145 11.17 25.73 2.49
C MET A 145 11.85 26.06 1.15
N ASN A 146 13.15 26.38 1.19
CA ASN A 146 13.94 26.77 0.03
C ASN A 146 14.72 25.61 -0.60
N LEU A 147 14.65 24.41 0.01
CA LEU A 147 15.30 23.23 -0.53
C LEU A 147 14.36 22.53 -1.52
N ASP A 148 14.96 21.84 -2.48
CA ASP A 148 14.21 21.01 -3.40
C ASP A 148 13.66 19.78 -2.67
N VAL A 149 12.51 19.29 -3.14
CA VAL A 149 11.86 18.11 -2.52
C VAL A 149 12.79 16.89 -2.56
N SER A 150 13.61 16.75 -3.60
CA SER A 150 14.66 15.73 -3.71
C SER A 150 15.69 15.84 -2.59
N GLU A 151 16.23 17.03 -2.34
CA GLU A 151 17.21 17.30 -1.29
C GLU A 151 16.64 17.05 0.12
N ILE A 152 15.37 17.42 0.34
CA ILE A 152 14.70 17.17 1.63
C ILE A 152 14.56 15.67 1.87
N VAL A 153 14.22 14.90 0.84
CA VAL A 153 14.13 13.44 0.93
C VAL A 153 15.50 12.85 1.26
N GLU A 154 16.59 13.33 0.65
CA GLU A 154 17.95 12.88 0.99
C GLU A 154 18.34 13.24 2.43
N LEU A 155 18.00 14.44 2.88
CA LEU A 155 18.28 14.92 4.23
C LEU A 155 17.55 14.08 5.30
N VAL A 156 16.26 13.80 5.09
CA VAL A 156 15.44 13.05 6.04
C VAL A 156 15.78 11.56 6.00
N SER A 157 16.04 11.01 4.81
CA SER A 157 16.40 9.60 4.66
C SER A 157 17.84 9.29 5.07
N LYS A 158 18.70 10.32 5.15
CA LYS A 158 20.16 10.20 5.34
C LYS A 158 20.84 9.33 4.26
N ALA A 159 20.19 9.17 3.11
CA ALA A 159 20.64 8.37 2.00
C ALA A 159 20.35 9.10 0.70
N LYS A 160 21.22 8.94 -0.30
CA LYS A 160 20.96 9.52 -1.62
C LYS A 160 19.79 8.80 -2.29
N ILE A 161 19.02 9.54 -3.10
CA ILE A 161 17.99 8.94 -3.93
C ILE A 161 18.70 8.04 -4.95
N ASP A 162 18.19 6.81 -5.09
CA ASP A 162 18.77 5.86 -6.03
C ASP A 162 18.67 6.37 -7.48
N SER A 163 19.77 6.25 -8.21
CA SER A 163 19.92 6.58 -9.63
C SER A 163 19.01 5.75 -10.55
N GLY A 164 18.23 4.80 -10.04
CA GLY A 164 17.14 4.13 -10.76
C GLY A 164 15.76 4.78 -10.63
N LYS A 165 15.52 5.65 -9.63
CA LYS A 165 14.21 6.25 -9.36
C LYS A 165 13.91 7.46 -10.26
N SER A 166 12.84 7.38 -11.05
CA SER A 166 12.35 8.48 -11.90
C SER A 166 11.25 9.34 -11.25
N ALA A 167 10.62 8.87 -10.18
CA ALA A 167 9.59 9.60 -9.47
C ALA A 167 9.58 9.24 -7.97
N LEU A 168 9.05 10.16 -7.16
CA LEU A 168 8.77 9.99 -5.74
C LEU A 168 7.25 9.98 -5.54
N MET A 169 6.76 9.09 -4.69
CA MET A 169 5.34 9.06 -4.30
C MET A 169 5.20 9.82 -2.99
N LEU A 170 4.45 10.92 -3.03
CA LEU A 170 4.22 11.79 -1.89
C LEU A 170 2.76 11.68 -1.44
N GLN A 171 2.57 11.53 -0.14
CA GLN A 171 1.26 11.57 0.50
C GLN A 171 1.06 12.97 1.07
N VAL A 172 -0.06 13.60 0.69
CA VAL A 172 -0.40 14.97 1.05
C VAL A 172 -1.63 14.97 1.94
N MET A 173 -1.51 15.57 3.12
CA MET A 173 -2.66 15.97 3.94
C MET A 173 -2.88 17.46 3.74
N ALA A 174 -4.09 17.86 3.37
CA ALA A 174 -4.40 19.25 3.10
C ALA A 174 -5.73 19.68 3.73
N LYS A 175 -5.85 20.98 4.00
CA LYS A 175 -7.09 21.65 4.37
C LYS A 175 -7.63 22.41 3.17
N ASP A 176 -8.94 22.42 3.02
CA ASP A 176 -9.61 23.27 2.04
C ASP A 176 -9.47 24.75 2.43
N LEU A 177 -8.99 25.60 1.50
CA LEU A 177 -8.89 27.04 1.69
C LEU A 177 -10.22 27.71 2.09
N ASN A 178 -11.34 27.21 1.58
CA ASN A 178 -12.64 27.87 1.74
C ASN A 178 -13.38 27.43 3.01
N SER A 179 -13.26 26.15 3.37
CA SER A 179 -14.01 25.55 4.49
C SER A 179 -13.14 25.30 5.73
N GLY A 180 -11.81 25.29 5.59
CA GLY A 180 -10.89 24.91 6.66
C GLY A 180 -10.98 23.45 7.09
N ALA A 181 -11.79 22.63 6.40
CA ALA A 181 -11.95 21.21 6.67
C ALA A 181 -10.80 20.42 6.05
N GLU A 182 -10.42 19.31 6.70
CA GLU A 182 -9.45 18.37 6.13
C GLU A 182 -10.04 17.68 4.91
N VAL A 183 -9.26 17.64 3.84
CA VAL A 183 -9.64 17.02 2.57
C VAL A 183 -8.66 15.92 2.20
N GLU A 184 -9.20 14.83 1.68
CA GLU A 184 -8.38 13.74 1.18
C GLU A 184 -7.88 14.06 -0.23
N VAL A 185 -6.55 14.07 -0.39
CA VAL A 185 -5.87 14.37 -1.65
C VAL A 185 -5.38 13.05 -2.26
N PRO A 186 -5.50 12.84 -3.59
CA PRO A 186 -4.85 11.72 -4.26
C PRO A 186 -3.34 11.70 -4.01
N GLU A 187 -2.70 10.53 -4.11
CA GLU A 187 -1.25 10.46 -4.03
C GLU A 187 -0.58 11.29 -5.12
N VAL A 188 0.53 11.91 -4.79
CA VAL A 188 1.26 12.81 -5.68
C VAL A 188 2.47 12.08 -6.24
N ARG A 189 2.51 11.90 -7.55
CA ARG A 189 3.65 11.38 -8.28
C ARG A 189 4.55 12.55 -8.67
N TYR A 190 5.59 12.77 -7.87
CA TYR A 190 6.58 13.81 -8.11
C TYR A 190 7.68 13.29 -9.04
N VAL A 191 7.68 13.73 -10.29
CA VAL A 191 8.63 13.27 -11.32
C VAL A 191 9.96 13.99 -11.13
N LEU A 192 11.03 13.21 -10.92
CA LEU A 192 12.39 13.73 -10.77
C LEU A 192 12.93 14.10 -12.15
N ARG A 193 13.34 15.35 -12.33
CA ARG A 193 14.02 15.79 -13.55
C ARG A 193 15.42 15.20 -13.55
N ARG A 194 15.81 14.55 -14.65
CA ARG A 194 17.17 14.05 -14.89
C ARG A 194 17.74 14.70 -16.12
#